data_AF-A0A1Q7URF0-F1
#
_entry.id   AF-A0A1Q7URF0-F1
#
_cell.length_a   1.000
_cell.length_b   1.000
_cell.length_c   1.000
_cell.angle_alpha   90.00
_cell.angle_beta   90.00
_cell.angle_gamma   90.00
#
_symmetry.space_group_name_H-M   'P 1'
#
loop_
_entity.id
_entity.type
_entity.pdbx_description
1 polymer ?
#
loop_
_entity_poly.entity_id
_entity_poly.type
_entity_poly.pdbx_seq_one_letter_code
_entity_poly.pdbx_strand_id
1 'polypeptide(L)' 'MNICVVGRAQHKGAWFLIASTFKIDDHALIDPQRPIGPRGVYAEATRFGDAMTTADRRYHSVDTRIARIFN' A
#
# COMPACT_ATOMS: atom_id res chain seq x y z
N MET A 1 -10.88 0.92 -13.64
CA MET A 1 -9.86 1.25 -12.62
C MET A 1 -9.89 2.73 -12.21
N ASN A 2 -11.08 3.34 -12.08
CA ASN A 2 -11.22 4.79 -11.80
C ASN A 2 -11.57 5.10 -10.33
N ILE A 3 -11.66 4.09 -9.46
CA ILE A 3 -12.16 4.25 -8.08
C ILE A 3 -11.04 4.39 -7.03
N CYS A 4 -9.80 4.00 -7.34
CA CYS A 4 -8.67 4.09 -6.42
C CYS A 4 -7.78 5.30 -6.73
N VAL A 5 -7.19 5.91 -5.71
CA VAL A 5 -6.40 7.15 -5.84
C VAL A 5 -5.22 7.01 -6.80
N VAL A 6 -4.57 5.84 -6.82
CA VAL A 6 -3.51 5.49 -7.77
C VAL A 6 -4.03 5.38 -9.22
N GLY A 7 -5.21 4.80 -9.43
CA GLY A 7 -5.87 4.76 -10.75
C GLY A 7 -6.27 6.14 -11.26
N ARG A 8 -6.56 7.07 -10.35
CA ARG A 8 -6.78 8.48 -10.71
C ARG A 8 -5.49 9.17 -11.14
N ALA A 9 -4.34 8.81 -10.55
CA ALA A 9 -3.05 9.32 -10.99
C ALA A 9 -2.72 8.83 -12.42
N GLN A 10 -2.98 7.55 -12.71
CA GLN A 10 -2.88 7.00 -14.07
C GLN A 10 -3.74 7.80 -15.07
N HIS A 11 -5.03 7.97 -14.76
CA HIS A 11 -5.96 8.66 -15.66
C HIS A 11 -5.58 10.13 -15.92
N LYS A 12 -4.87 10.76 -14.98
CA LYS A 12 -4.43 12.16 -15.08
C LYS A 12 -2.99 12.31 -15.59
N GLY A 13 -2.26 11.22 -15.82
CA GLY A 13 -0.83 11.28 -16.13
C GLY A 13 0.01 11.90 -15.01
N ALA A 14 -0.45 11.76 -13.75
CA ALA A 14 0.22 12.31 -12.59
C ALA A 14 1.13 11.27 -11.92
N TRP A 15 2.16 11.76 -11.21
CA TRP A 15 2.96 10.96 -10.31
C TRP A 15 2.20 10.72 -8.99
N PHE A 16 2.47 9.60 -8.32
CA PHE A 16 1.79 9.19 -7.10
C PHE A 16 2.79 8.82 -6.00
N LEU A 17 2.56 9.31 -4.79
CA LEU A 17 3.35 8.97 -3.61
C LEU A 17 2.41 8.52 -2.49
N ILE A 18 2.69 7.36 -1.90
CA ILE A 18 2.00 6.87 -0.71
C ILE A 18 2.97 6.81 0.47
N ALA A 19 2.51 7.22 1.64
CA ALA A 19 3.19 7.00 2.90
C ALA A 19 2.81 5.62 3.45
N SER A 20 3.80 4.79 3.69
CA SER A 20 3.67 3.42 4.23
C SER A 20 4.47 3.29 5.53
N THR A 21 4.24 2.22 6.28
CA THR A 21 4.91 1.94 7.56
C THR A 21 5.35 0.49 7.64
N PHE A 22 6.41 0.21 8.40
CA PHE A 22 6.94 -1.15 8.59
C PHE A 22 6.14 -2.00 9.59
N LYS A 23 5.16 -1.41 10.30
CA LYS A 23 4.31 -2.07 11.32
C LYS A 23 3.56 -3.31 10.81
N ILE A 24 3.62 -3.57 9.51
CA ILE A 24 3.12 -4.78 8.87
C ILE A 24 3.87 -6.04 9.36
N ASP A 25 5.15 -5.92 9.75
CA ASP A 25 6.03 -7.08 9.97
C ASP A 25 6.17 -7.49 11.45
N ASP A 26 5.90 -6.58 12.40
CA ASP A 26 6.20 -6.78 13.84
C ASP A 26 5.43 -7.94 14.49
N HIS A 27 4.27 -8.31 13.96
CA HIS A 27 3.45 -9.41 14.47
C HIS A 27 3.31 -10.59 13.49
N ALA A 28 3.77 -10.45 12.24
CA ALA A 28 3.65 -11.49 11.21
C ALA A 28 4.50 -12.74 11.51
N LEU A 29 5.53 -12.60 12.35
CA LEU A 29 6.37 -13.72 12.81
C LEU A 29 5.70 -14.60 13.88
N ILE A 30 4.62 -14.14 14.51
CA ILE A 30 4.04 -14.78 15.71
C ILE A 30 2.77 -15.57 15.37
N ASP A 31 1.92 -15.09 14.46
CA ASP A 31 0.77 -15.84 13.94
C ASP A 31 0.25 -15.23 12.62
N PRO A 32 0.49 -15.86 11.45
CA PRO A 32 0.05 -15.35 10.15
C PRO A 32 -1.48 -15.46 9.92
N GLN A 33 -2.25 -16.09 10.81
CA GLN A 33 -3.67 -16.38 10.59
C GLN A 33 -4.66 -15.50 11.37
N ARG A 34 -4.21 -14.60 12.25
CA ARG A 34 -5.13 -13.85 13.15
C ARG A 34 -4.88 -12.35 13.19
N PRO A 35 -5.33 -11.56 12.20
CA PRO A 35 -5.38 -10.11 12.30
C PRO A 35 -6.69 -9.69 13.00
N ILE A 36 -6.99 -10.27 14.18
CA ILE A 36 -8.23 -9.94 14.89
C ILE A 36 -7.95 -8.71 15.78
N GLY A 37 -8.15 -7.53 15.21
CA GLY A 37 -8.12 -6.25 15.93
C GLY A 37 -7.87 -5.04 15.01
N PRO A 38 -8.10 -3.81 15.48
CA PRO A 38 -7.95 -2.58 14.67
C PRO A 38 -6.57 -2.42 14.03
N ARG A 39 -5.52 -2.98 14.66
CA ARG A 39 -4.15 -2.96 14.13
C ARG A 39 -3.94 -3.93 12.98
N GLY A 40 -4.66 -5.06 12.97
CA GLY A 40 -4.65 -6.00 11.85
C GLY A 40 -5.26 -5.38 10.59
N VAL A 41 -6.41 -4.72 10.73
CA VAL A 41 -7.08 -3.99 9.64
C VAL A 41 -6.15 -2.92 9.04
N TYR A 42 -5.45 -2.17 9.89
CA TYR A 42 -4.49 -1.16 9.43
C TYR A 42 -3.30 -1.79 8.69
N ALA A 43 -2.70 -2.86 9.24
CA ALA A 43 -1.58 -3.55 8.61
C ALA A 43 -1.96 -4.15 7.23
N GLU A 44 -3.15 -4.75 7.12
CA GLU A 44 -3.66 -5.29 5.85
C GLU A 44 -3.95 -4.17 4.85
N ALA A 45 -4.54 -3.06 5.29
CA ALA A 45 -4.80 -1.91 4.44
C ALA A 45 -3.50 -1.31 3.88
N THR A 46 -2.46 -1.18 4.71
CA THR A 46 -1.14 -0.71 4.26
C THR A 46 -0.51 -1.70 3.28
N ARG A 47 -0.57 -3.01 3.56
CA ARG A 47 -0.07 -4.06 2.66
C ARG A 47 -0.79 -4.04 1.30
N PHE A 48 -2.10 -3.85 1.31
CA PHE A 48 -2.91 -3.72 0.09
C PHE A 48 -2.54 -2.46 -0.70
N GLY A 49 -2.36 -1.33 -0.02
CA GLY A 49 -1.93 -0.07 -0.64
C GLY A 49 -0.57 -0.19 -1.33
N ASP A 50 0.42 -0.81 -0.68
CA ASP A 50 1.75 -1.03 -1.24
C ASP A 50 1.71 -1.98 -2.45
N ALA A 51 0.91 -3.05 -2.36
CA ALA A 51 0.72 -3.99 -3.45
C ALA A 51 0.09 -3.34 -4.69
N MET A 52 -0.99 -2.57 -4.52
CA MET A 52 -1.61 -1.84 -5.63
C MET A 52 -0.66 -0.81 -6.24
N THR A 53 0.04 -0.04 -5.39
CA THR A 53 1.02 0.97 -5.85
C THR A 53 2.14 0.35 -6.68
N THR A 54 2.61 -0.83 -6.28
CA THR A 54 3.63 -1.59 -7.01
C THR A 54 3.07 -2.19 -8.30
N ALA A 55 1.84 -2.68 -8.30
CA ALA A 55 1.17 -3.21 -9.48
C ALA A 55 0.98 -2.11 -10.54
N ASP A 56 0.52 -0.92 -10.16
CA ASP A 56 0.33 0.20 -11.10
C ASP A 56 1.64 0.67 -11.74
N ARG A 57 2.76 0.63 -11.00
CA ARG A 57 4.08 0.89 -11.58
C ARG A 57 4.47 -0.14 -12.64
N ARG A 58 4.15 -1.41 -12.40
CA ARG A 58 4.56 -2.55 -13.26
C ARG A 58 3.68 -2.71 -14.49
N TYR A 59 2.37 -2.57 -14.34
CA TYR A 59 1.41 -2.87 -15.40
C TYR A 59 0.88 -1.64 -16.12
N HIS A 60 0.91 -0.47 -15.48
CA HIS A 60 0.30 0.75 -16.01
C HIS A 60 1.29 1.91 -16.16
N SER A 61 2.58 1.66 -15.94
CA SER A 61 3.68 2.63 -16.08
C SER A 61 3.45 3.95 -15.33
N VAL A 62 2.68 3.92 -14.24
CA VAL A 62 2.46 5.09 -13.39
C VAL A 62 3.74 5.36 -12.60
N ASP A 63 4.22 6.61 -12.56
CA ASP A 63 5.34 6.98 -11.68
C ASP A 63 4.85 6.98 -10.23
N THR A 64 4.93 5.82 -9.60
CA THR A 64 4.58 5.62 -8.19
C THR A 64 5.80 5.51 -7.29
N ARG A 65 5.68 6.03 -6.07
CA ARG A 65 6.70 5.96 -5.01
C ARG A 65 6.05 5.58 -3.68
N ILE A 66 6.81 4.88 -2.84
CA ILE A 66 6.40 4.49 -1.48
C ILE A 66 7.40 5.10 -0.51
N ALA A 67 6.95 5.99 0.38
CA ALA A 67 7.76 6.54 1.46
C ALA A 67 7.48 5.74 2.74
N ARG A 68 8.47 5.01 3.26
CA ARG A 68 8.35 4.32 4.54
C ARG A 68 8.69 5.26 5.69
N ILE A 69 7.72 5.55 6.53
CA ILE A 69 7.88 6.42 7.70
C ILE A 69 8.27 5.55 8.90
N PHE A 70 9.41 5.91 9.50
CA PHE A 70 9.92 5.31 10.73
C PHE A 70 9.74 6.31 11.86
N ASN A 71 9.12 5.86 12.93
CA ASN A 71 9.10 6.55 14.22
C ASN A 71 9.53 5.55 15.28
#